data_AF-A0A661F0E4-F1
#
_entry.id   AF-A0A661F0E4-F1
#
_cell.length_a   1.000
_cell.length_b   1.000
_cell.length_c   1.000
_cell.angle_alpha   90.00
_cell.angle_beta   90.00
_cell.angle_gamma   90.00
#
_symmetry.space_group_name_H-M   'P 1'
#
loop_
_entity.id
_entity.type
_entity.pdbx_description
1 polymer ?
#
loop_
_entity_poly.entity_id
_entity_poly.type
_entity_poly.pdbx_seq_one_letter_code
_entity_poly.pdbx_strand_id
1 'polypeptide(L)' 'GTIILTSDACYLQECYDDEVGSMIGASLEQWGQSMKKLKMMARAENATVIPGHDHKICHEGHAPLREEPKLRVGGEYD' A
#
# COMPACT_ATOMS: atom_id res chain seq x y z
N GLY A 1 -7.39 -9.90 -9.68
CA GLY A 1 -6.26 -9.54 -8.80
C GLY A 1 -6.79 -9.32 -7.40
N THR A 2 -5.93 -9.53 -6.40
CA THR A 2 -6.22 -9.27 -4.99
C THR A 2 -6.10 -7.77 -4.71
N ILE A 3 -6.97 -7.22 -3.85
CA ILE A 3 -6.88 -5.83 -3.40
C ILE A 3 -6.75 -5.83 -1.88
N ILE A 4 -5.77 -5.10 -1.36
CA ILE A 4 -5.58 -4.87 0.08
C ILE A 4 -5.93 -3.41 0.37
N LEU A 5 -7.02 -3.21 1.09
CA LEU A 5 -7.39 -1.92 1.64
C LEU A 5 -6.69 -1.77 3.00
N THR A 6 -5.79 -0.81 3.13
CA THR A 6 -4.95 -0.71 4.33
C THR A 6 -5.64 -0.03 5.50
N SER A 7 -6.71 0.73 5.26
CA SER A 7 -7.36 1.57 6.28
C SER A 7 -6.27 2.41 6.99
N ASP A 8 -6.34 2.53 8.31
CA ASP A 8 -5.39 3.29 9.12
C ASP A 8 -4.01 2.61 9.29
N ALA A 9 -3.82 1.38 8.79
CA ALA A 9 -2.50 0.75 8.86
C ALA A 9 -1.48 1.47 7.97
N CYS A 10 -1.94 2.09 6.89
CA CYS A 10 -1.12 2.90 5.99
C CYS A 10 -1.99 4.04 5.44
N TYR A 11 -1.67 5.26 5.86
CA TYR A 11 -2.46 6.45 5.54
C TYR A 11 -2.19 6.94 4.12
N LEU A 12 -0.92 7.15 3.79
CA LEU A 12 -0.46 7.71 2.52
C LEU A 12 0.39 6.69 1.77
N GLN A 13 0.48 6.83 0.45
CA GLN A 13 1.43 6.02 -0.34
C GLN A 13 2.88 6.21 0.17
N GLU A 14 3.26 7.43 0.53
CA GLU A 14 4.60 7.73 1.08
C GLU A 14 4.89 6.92 2.36
N CYS A 15 3.87 6.65 3.19
CA CYS A 15 4.03 5.79 4.37
C CYS A 15 4.37 4.34 3.98
N TYR A 16 3.88 3.88 2.83
CA TYR A 16 4.17 2.56 2.29
C TYR A 16 5.57 2.50 1.66
N ASP A 17 5.93 3.51 0.87
CA ASP A 17 7.17 3.54 0.09
C ASP A 17 8.39 3.83 0.97
N ASP A 18 8.31 4.88 1.78
CA ASP A 18 9.44 5.39 2.56
C ASP A 18 9.49 4.84 4.00
N GLU A 19 8.54 3.96 4.36
CA GLU A 19 8.38 3.41 5.71
C GLU A 19 8.30 4.49 6.79
N VAL A 20 7.68 5.63 6.46
CA VAL A 20 7.42 6.73 7.40
C VAL A 20 6.08 6.53 8.07
N GLY A 21 6.10 6.26 9.37
CA GLY A 21 4.89 6.06 10.18
C GLY A 21 4.14 7.37 10.46
N SER A 22 2.86 7.24 10.79
CA SER A 22 2.05 8.37 11.26
C SER A 22 2.38 8.71 12.72
N MET A 23 2.31 9.99 13.09
CA MET A 23 2.36 10.43 14.50
C MET A 23 1.17 9.92 15.33
N ILE A 24 0.10 9.47 14.67
CA ILE A 24 -1.12 8.94 15.29
C ILE A 24 -1.02 7.42 15.43
N GLY A 25 0.06 6.95 16.05
CA GLY A 25 0.31 5.53 16.28
C GLY A 25 0.73 5.28 17.72
N ALA A 26 0.22 4.21 18.34
CA ALA A 26 0.62 3.84 19.71
C ALA A 26 2.08 3.35 19.79
N SER A 27 2.63 2.81 18.68
CA SER A 27 4.01 2.32 18.58
C SER A 27 4.50 2.32 17.13
N LEU A 28 5.60 3.04 16.86
CA LEU A 28 6.25 3.07 15.54
C LEU A 28 6.86 1.72 15.17
N GLU A 29 7.35 0.97 16.15
CA GLU A 29 7.96 -0.35 15.94
C GLU A 29 6.91 -1.37 15.46
N GLN A 30 5.75 -1.42 16.15
CA GLN A 30 4.65 -2.32 15.77
C GLN A 30 4.05 -1.94 14.42
N TRP A 31 3.96 -0.64 14.14
CA TRP A 31 3.57 -0.15 12.83
C TRP A 31 4.54 -0.65 11.74
N GLY A 32 5.85 -0.54 11.95
CA GLY A 32 6.86 -1.04 11.02
C GLY A 32 6.77 -2.55 10.78
N GLN A 33 6.51 -3.35 11.82
CA GLN A 33 6.25 -4.79 11.66
C GLN A 33 4.98 -5.07 10.85
N SER A 34 3.91 -4.29 11.07
CA SER A 34 2.66 -4.41 10.34
C SER A 34 2.84 -4.07 8.85
N MET A 35 3.65 -3.04 8.55
CA MET A 35 4.01 -2.67 7.18
C MET A 35 4.81 -3.77 6.47
N LYS A 36 5.78 -4.39 7.16
CA LYS A 36 6.52 -5.55 6.62
C LYS A 36 5.58 -6.70 6.26
N LYS A 37 4.65 -7.04 7.16
CA LYS A 37 3.62 -8.07 6.90
C LYS A 37 2.76 -7.70 5.69
N LEU A 38 2.33 -6.45 5.58
CA LEU A 38 1.50 -5.96 4.48
C LEU A 38 2.22 -6.08 3.14
N LYS A 39 3.49 -5.62 3.07
CA LYS A 39 4.35 -5.76 1.88
C LYS A 39 4.54 -7.23 1.50
N MET A 40 4.78 -8.12 2.46
CA MET A 40 4.92 -9.56 2.20
C MET A 40 3.64 -10.17 1.62
N MET A 41 2.47 -9.88 2.21
CA MET A 41 1.19 -10.39 1.70
C MET A 41 0.86 -9.83 0.31
N ALA A 42 1.07 -8.54 0.09
CA ALA A 42 0.84 -7.92 -1.20
C ALA A 42 1.68 -8.56 -2.30
N ARG A 43 2.94 -8.92 -1.99
CA ARG A 43 3.83 -9.65 -2.90
C ARG A 43 3.35 -11.06 -3.18
N ALA A 44 3.02 -11.84 -2.14
CA ALA A 44 2.58 -13.22 -2.28
C ALA A 44 1.31 -13.34 -3.14
N GLU A 45 0.40 -12.39 -3.00
CA GLU A 45 -0.92 -12.40 -3.65
C GLU A 45 -0.97 -11.57 -4.95
N ASN A 46 0.15 -10.98 -5.37
CA ASN A 46 0.21 -9.99 -6.46
C ASN A 46 -0.91 -8.94 -6.32
N ALA A 47 -1.04 -8.38 -5.12
CA ALA A 47 -2.17 -7.55 -4.74
C ALA A 47 -1.92 -6.07 -5.01
N THR A 48 -2.97 -5.36 -5.42
CA THR A 48 -3.01 -3.90 -5.42
C THR A 48 -3.26 -3.41 -3.98
N VAL A 49 -2.38 -2.55 -3.47
CA VAL A 49 -2.53 -1.95 -2.14
C VAL A 49 -3.13 -0.55 -2.30
N ILE A 50 -4.17 -0.24 -1.52
CA ILE A 50 -4.83 1.06 -1.52
C ILE A 50 -4.71 1.69 -0.12
N PRO A 51 -3.98 2.81 0.03
CA PRO A 51 -3.87 3.57 1.28
C PRO A 51 -5.22 4.08 1.79
N GLY A 52 -5.36 4.26 3.10
CA GLY A 52 -6.63 4.64 3.73
C GLY A 52 -7.02 6.11 3.57
N HIS A 53 -6.04 7.01 3.50
CA HIS A 53 -6.26 8.47 3.61
C HIS A 53 -5.52 9.28 2.54
N ASP A 54 -5.00 8.62 1.51
CA ASP A 54 -4.36 9.29 0.40
C ASP A 54 -5.42 9.86 -0.54
N HIS A 55 -5.85 11.10 -0.28
CA HIS A 55 -6.96 11.70 -1.01
C HIS A 55 -6.69 11.82 -2.53
N LYS A 56 -5.43 11.93 -2.95
CA LYS A 56 -5.09 11.97 -4.38
C LYS A 56 -5.40 10.63 -5.05
N ILE A 57 -5.03 9.54 -4.38
CA ILE A 57 -5.29 8.17 -4.86
C ILE A 57 -6.78 7.82 -4.71
N CYS A 58 -7.41 8.24 -3.61
CA CYS A 58 -8.78 7.86 -3.27
C CYS A 58 -9.87 8.70 -3.96
N HIS A 59 -9.62 9.97 -4.30
CA HIS A 59 -10.66 10.90 -4.78
C HIS A 59 -10.39 11.59 -6.13
N GLU A 60 -9.14 11.84 -6.51
CA GLU A 60 -8.85 12.79 -7.62
C GLU A 60 -8.70 12.16 -9.01
N GLY A 61 -9.09 10.90 -9.22
CA GLY A 61 -9.33 10.37 -10.58
C GLY A 61 -8.42 9.24 -11.05
N HIS A 62 -7.57 8.71 -10.18
CA HIS A 62 -6.82 7.49 -10.45
C HIS A 62 -7.07 6.47 -9.35
N ALA A 63 -8.32 5.98 -9.25
CA ALA A 63 -8.49 4.64 -8.72
C ALA A 63 -7.52 3.74 -9.52
N PRO A 64 -6.70 2.89 -8.89
CA PRO A 64 -5.70 2.05 -9.58
C PRO A 64 -6.32 1.01 -10.56
N LEU A 65 -7.59 1.18 -10.90
CA LEU A 65 -8.44 0.24 -11.61
C LEU A 65 -8.87 0.71 -12.99
N ARG A 66 -8.62 1.97 -13.39
CA ARG A 66 -9.12 2.47 -14.69
C ARG A 66 -8.11 2.43 -15.83
N GLU A 67 -6.84 2.77 -15.59
CA GLU A 67 -5.83 2.85 -16.66
C GLU A 67 -4.49 2.16 -16.36
N GLU A 68 -4.28 1.61 -15.15
CA GLU A 68 -3.08 0.81 -14.89
C GLU A 68 -3.24 -0.65 -15.36
N PRO A 69 -2.20 -1.27 -15.94
CA PRO A 69 -2.23 -2.70 -16.24
C PRO A 69 -2.41 -3.48 -14.94
N LYS A 70 -3.59 -4.13 -14.81
CA LYS A 70 -4.09 -4.85 -13.62
C LYS A 70 -3.29 -6.10 -13.22
N LEU A 71 -2.04 -6.22 -13.65
CA LEU A 71 -1.20 -7.37 -13.42
C LEU A 71 0.25 -7.00 -13.75
N ARG A 72 1.10 -6.80 -12.74
CA ARG A 72 2.56 -6.91 -12.95
C ARG A 72 2.90 -8.41 -12.87
N VAL A 73 2.73 -9.11 -13.98
CA VAL A 73 3.33 -10.43 -14.20
C VAL A 73 4.63 -10.22 -14.94
N GLY A 74 5.74 -10.59 -14.30
CA GLY A 74 7.02 -10.78 -14.96
C GLY A 74 7.75 -9.49 -15.29
N GLY A 75 8.79 -9.24 -14.51
CA GLY A 75 9.93 -8.43 -14.89
C GLY A 75 11.04 -8.73 -13.90
N GLU A 76 12.12 -9.35 -14.35
CA GLU A 76 13.35 -9.45 -13.56
C GLU A 76 13.88 -8.05 -13.34
N TYR A 77 14.20 -7.72 -12.09
CA TYR A 77 14.96 -6.51 -11.80
C TYR A 77 15.96 -6.82 -10.69
N ASP A 78 17.23 -6.52 -10.99
CA ASP A 78 18.44 -6.60 -10.14
C ASP A 78 18.25 -6.01 -8.73
#